data_AF-A0A971A4M7-F1
#
_entry.id   AF-A0A971A4M7-F1
#
_cell.length_a   1.000
_cell.length_b   1.000
_cell.length_c   1.000
_cell.angle_alpha   90.00
_cell.angle_beta   90.00
_cell.angle_gamma   90.00
#
_symmetry.space_group_name_H-M   'P 1'
#
loop_
_entity.id
_entity.type
_entity.pdbx_description
1 polymer ?
#
loop_
_entity_poly.entity_id
_entity_poly.type
_entity_poly.pdbx_seq_one_letter_code
_entity_poly.pdbx_strand_id
1 'polypeptide(L)'
;MWTSDKGNRFGLGPYLIADDKLFILSDDGTMTIAKPDINSYVQIDQIKLFDGQDAWAPIAIADGYMILRDSKHMFCLNISK
;
A
#
# COMPACT_ATOMS: atom_id res chain seq x y z
N MET A 1 16.32 8.57 14.05
CA MET A 1 15.43 8.18 12.94
C MET A 1 15.10 6.71 13.12
N TRP A 2 13.82 6.35 13.21
CA TRP A 2 13.37 4.96 13.24
C TRP A 2 13.10 4.46 11.82
N THR A 3 13.06 3.14 11.63
CA THR A 3 12.80 2.49 10.34
C THR A 3 11.82 1.32 10.53
N SER A 4 11.26 0.79 9.44
CA SER A 4 10.37 -0.38 9.45
C SER A 4 11.08 -1.71 9.74
N ASP A 5 12.30 -1.68 10.29
CA ASP A 5 13.23 -2.82 10.45
C ASP A 5 13.78 -3.42 9.13
N LYS A 6 14.57 -4.50 9.22
CA LYS A 6 15.18 -5.17 8.04
C LYS A 6 14.24 -6.15 7.34
N GLY A 7 13.20 -6.63 8.03
CA GLY A 7 12.24 -7.61 7.54
C GLY A 7 11.12 -6.98 6.71
N ASN A 8 10.71 -5.74 7.02
CA ASN A 8 9.64 -5.06 6.30
C ASN A 8 10.20 -4.11 5.23
N ARG A 9 10.45 -4.69 4.04
CA ARG A 9 10.86 -3.97 2.83
C ARG A 9 9.71 -3.95 1.83
N PHE A 10 9.43 -2.77 1.27
CA PHE A 10 8.25 -2.55 0.43
C PHE A 10 8.55 -2.32 -1.06
N GLY A 11 9.80 -2.51 -1.49
CA GLY A 11 10.17 -2.28 -2.90
C GLY A 11 10.10 -0.79 -3.30
N LEU A 12 9.78 -0.54 -4.57
CA LEU A 12 9.64 0.77 -5.19
C LEU A 12 8.18 1.20 -5.38
N GLY A 13 7.25 0.44 -4.83
CA GLY A 13 5.83 0.68 -5.04
C GLY A 13 5.32 1.91 -4.27
N PRO A 14 4.13 2.39 -4.65
CA PRO A 14 3.59 3.66 -4.18
C PRO A 14 3.12 3.58 -2.72
N TYR A 15 2.87 4.75 -2.13
CA TYR A 15 2.17 4.86 -0.86
C TYR A 15 1.19 6.04 -0.85
N LEU A 16 0.24 5.98 0.07
CA LEU A 16 -0.78 7.00 0.31
C LEU A 16 -1.22 6.96 1.78
N ILE A 17 -1.54 8.11 2.37
CA ILE A 17 -2.24 8.17 3.66
C ILE A 17 -3.71 8.53 3.43
N ALA A 18 -4.62 7.74 4.00
CA ALA A 18 -6.05 8.03 4.06
C ALA A 18 -6.67 7.34 5.29
N ASP A 19 -7.68 7.95 5.90
CA ASP A 19 -8.41 7.36 7.06
C ASP A 19 -7.47 6.84 8.18
N ASP A 20 -6.49 7.68 8.55
CA ASP A 20 -5.43 7.39 9.54
C ASP A 20 -4.67 6.07 9.29
N LYS A 21 -4.58 5.66 8.02
CA LYS A 21 -3.83 4.48 7.56
C LYS A 21 -2.84 4.90 6.48
N LEU A 22 -1.63 4.38 6.60
CA LEU A 22 -0.60 4.42 5.57
C LEU A 22 -0.70 3.14 4.74
N PHE A 23 -1.15 3.28 3.51
CA PHE A 23 -1.21 2.21 2.52
C PHE A 23 0.09 2.20 1.74
N ILE A 24 0.76 1.05 1.69
CA ILE A 24 2.02 0.84 0.99
C ILE A 24 1.83 -0.35 0.06
N LEU A 25 1.93 -0.14 -1.24
CA LEU A 25 1.88 -1.22 -2.22
C LEU A 25 3.32 -1.60 -2.60
N SER A 26 3.66 -2.87 -2.48
CA SER A 26 4.93 -3.40 -2.98
C SER A 26 4.86 -3.70 -4.49
N ASP A 27 6.01 -3.75 -5.14
CA ASP A 27 6.16 -4.01 -6.59
C ASP A 27 5.48 -5.29 -7.05
N ASP A 28 5.41 -6.26 -6.15
CA ASP A 28 4.82 -7.55 -6.37
C ASP A 28 3.29 -7.55 -6.17
N GLY A 29 2.65 -6.44 -5.82
CA GLY A 29 1.22 -6.33 -5.58
C GLY A 29 0.78 -6.65 -4.13
N THR A 30 1.72 -6.74 -3.18
CA THR A 30 1.40 -6.86 -1.75
C THR A 30 1.07 -5.50 -1.16
N MET A 31 -0.12 -5.35 -0.57
CA MET A 31 -0.51 -4.17 0.20
C MET A 31 -0.16 -4.38 1.67
N THR A 32 0.62 -3.45 2.23
CA THR A 32 0.82 -3.33 3.68
C THR A 32 0.07 -2.10 4.18
N ILE A 33 -0.67 -2.26 5.27
CA ILE A 33 -1.37 -1.18 5.97
C ILE A 33 -0.63 -0.94 7.27
N ALA A 34 -0.17 0.28 7.50
CA ALA A 34 0.48 0.69 8.73
C ALA A 34 -0.23 1.91 9.34
N LYS A 35 -0.04 2.13 10.64
CA LYS A 35 -0.45 3.37 11.29
C LYS A 35 0.55 4.48 10.94
N PRO A 36 0.11 5.67 10.49
CA PRO A 36 0.96 6.86 10.42
C PRO A 36 1.32 7.28 11.86
N ASP A 37 2.50 6.89 12.33
CA ASP A 37 3.00 7.22 13.65
C ASP A 37 4.42 7.79 13.54
N ILE A 38 4.70 8.90 14.23
CA ILE A 38 6.00 9.58 14.13
C ILE A 38 7.07 8.98 15.05
N ASN A 39 6.70 8.06 15.94
CA ASN A 39 7.61 7.49 16.94
C ASN A 39 8.13 6.10 16.52
N SER A 40 7.32 5.32 15.79
CA SER A 40 7.64 3.94 15.43
C SER A 40 6.82 3.42 14.25
N TYR A 41 7.35 2.42 13.54
CA TYR A 41 6.57 1.63 12.59
C TYR A 41 5.57 0.73 13.32
N VAL A 42 4.29 0.81 12.94
CA VAL A 42 3.22 -0.05 13.47
C VAL A 42 2.42 -0.61 12.32
N GLN A 43 2.72 -1.85 11.92
CA GLN A 43 1.93 -2.56 10.91
C GLN A 43 0.57 -2.95 11.50
N ILE A 44 -0.49 -2.67 10.74
CA ILE A 44 -1.87 -3.01 11.10
C ILE A 44 -2.27 -4.29 10.36
N ASP A 45 -2.00 -4.38 9.06
CA ASP A 45 -2.41 -5.51 8.23
C ASP A 45 -1.50 -5.66 6.99
N GLN A 46 -1.55 -6.82 6.35
CA GLN A 46 -0.87 -7.09 5.09
C GLN A 46 -1.63 -8.12 4.26
N ILE A 47 -1.82 -7.83 2.97
CA ILE A 47 -2.52 -8.71 2.04
C ILE A 47 -1.89 -8.69 0.66
N LYS A 48 -1.74 -9.87 0.04
CA LYS A 48 -1.40 -10.01 -1.37
C LYS A 48 -2.65 -9.76 -2.21
N LEU A 49 -2.71 -8.64 -2.93
CA LEU A 49 -3.90 -8.27 -3.71
C LEU A 49 -3.87 -8.89 -5.11
N PHE A 50 -2.69 -8.91 -5.73
CA PHE A 50 -2.46 -9.46 -7.07
C PHE A 50 -0.98 -9.78 -7.25
N ASP A 51 -0.64 -10.52 -8.31
CA ASP A 51 0.74 -10.75 -8.74
C ASP A 51 1.19 -9.60 -9.64
N GLY A 52 1.78 -8.58 -9.01
CA GLY A 52 2.13 -7.32 -9.66
C GLY A 52 3.34 -7.41 -10.59
N GLN A 53 3.25 -6.70 -11.72
CA GLN A 53 4.36 -6.46 -12.63
C GLN A 53 4.66 -4.97 -12.75
N ASP A 54 5.72 -4.51 -12.10
CA ASP A 54 6.11 -3.08 -12.03
C ASP A 54 4.98 -2.23 -11.43
N ALA A 55 4.47 -2.62 -10.26
CA ALA A 55 3.36 -1.98 -9.55
C ALA A 55 3.74 -0.65 -8.86
N TRP A 56 4.38 0.27 -9.60
CA TRP A 56 4.94 1.52 -9.07
C TRP A 56 4.04 2.75 -9.25
N ALA A 57 2.90 2.59 -9.93
CA ALA A 57 2.01 3.71 -10.22
C ALA A 57 1.31 4.24 -8.94
N PRO A 58 1.09 5.55 -8.80
CA PRO A 58 0.43 6.12 -7.61
C PRO A 58 -0.95 5.50 -7.31
N ILE A 59 -1.27 5.38 -6.01
CA ILE A 59 -2.59 4.99 -5.52
C ILE A 59 -3.53 6.20 -5.61
N ALA A 60 -4.79 5.96 -6.02
CA ALA A 60 -5.85 6.97 -5.95
C ALA A 60 -7.04 6.43 -5.17
N ILE A 61 -7.71 7.29 -4.39
CA ILE A 61 -8.93 6.95 -3.66
C ILE A 61 -10.02 7.98 -3.99
N ALA A 62 -11.22 7.50 -4.29
CA ALA A 62 -12.41 8.33 -4.46
C ALA A 62 -13.66 7.55 -4.05
N ASP A 63 -14.55 8.16 -3.28
CA ASP A 63 -15.85 7.59 -2.88
C ASP A 63 -15.77 6.16 -2.31
N GLY A 64 -14.74 5.88 -1.50
CA GLY A 64 -14.53 4.55 -0.91
C GLY A 64 -14.01 3.49 -1.88
N TYR A 65 -13.56 3.88 -3.08
CA TYR A 65 -12.87 3.02 -4.03
C TYR A 65 -11.39 3.39 -4.12
N MET A 66 -10.53 2.38 -4.06
CA MET A 66 -9.08 2.50 -4.24
C MET A 66 -8.70 1.95 -5.62
N ILE A 67 -8.05 2.77 -6.43
CA ILE A 67 -7.47 2.38 -7.71
C ILE A 67 -5.98 2.07 -7.52
N LEU A 68 -5.59 0.89 -7.98
CA LEU A 68 -4.22 0.40 -8.04
C LEU A 68 -3.93 -0.04 -9.47
N ARG A 69 -2.68 -0.05 -9.90
CA ARG A 69 -2.31 -0.64 -11.20
C ARG A 69 -0.86 -1.07 -11.20
N ASP A 70 -0.59 -2.01 -12.09
CA ASP A 70 0.76 -2.35 -12.50
C ASP A 70 0.99 -1.90 -13.95
N SER A 71 2.03 -2.42 -14.62
CA SER A 71 2.32 -2.09 -16.02
C SER A 71 1.33 -2.69 -17.03
N LYS A 72 0.45 -3.61 -16.60
CA LYS A 72 -0.43 -4.41 -17.47
C LYS A 72 -1.91 -4.30 -17.13
N HIS A 73 -2.25 -4.10 -15.86
CA HIS A 73 -3.59 -4.20 -15.31
C HIS A 73 -3.90 -3.04 -14.37
N MET A 74 -5.19 -2.72 -14.27
CA MET A 74 -5.74 -1.78 -13.30
C MET A 74 -6.75 -2.51 -12.42
N PHE A 75 -6.68 -2.27 -11.12
CA PHE A 75 -7.51 -2.87 -10.09
C PHE A 75 -8.31 -1.77 -9.39
N CYS A 76 -9.56 -2.08 -9.04
CA CYS A 76 -10.44 -1.20 -8.28
C CYS A 76 -10.98 -1.99 -7.08
N LEU A 77 -10.65 -1.53 -5.87
CA LEU A 77 -11.07 -2.16 -4.62
C LEU A 77 -12.08 -1.27 -3.92
N ASN A 78 -13.19 -1.85 -3.47
CA ASN A 78 -14.07 -1.16 -2.53
C ASN A 78 -13.48 -1.30 -1.12
N ILE A 79 -13.18 -0.17 -0.49
CA ILE A 79 -12.56 -0.05 0.85
C ILE A 79 -13.50 0.62 1.87
N SER A 80 -14.78 0.80 1.52
CA SER A 80 -15.79 1.49 2.36
C SER A 80 -16.56 0.57 3.31
N LYS A 81 -16.27 -0.73 3.30
CA LYS A 81 -16.98 -1.73 4.11
C LYS A 81 -16.13 -2.28 5.25
#